data_AF-A0A1Q6XIA9-F1
#
_entry.id   AF-A0A1Q6XIA9-F1
#
_cell.length_a   1.000
_cell.length_b   1.000
_cell.length_c   1.000
_cell.angle_alpha   90.00
_cell.angle_beta   90.00
_cell.angle_gamma   90.00
#
_symmetry.space_group_name_H-M   'P 1'
#
loop_
_entity.id
_entity.type
_entity.pdbx_description
1 polymer ?
#
loop_
_entity_poly.entity_id
_entity_poly.type
_entity_poly.pdbx_seq_one_letter_code
_entity_poly.pdbx_strand_id
1 'polypeptide(L)'
;MIDVGEGLGVAFKVESHNHPSAVEPFQGAATGVGGILRDIVAMGARPIALLDGLRFGSPDWSFRRAVAGIGQYGNSVGVPTVGGEAVFDDAYEHNCLVNAMCVGLLPVERLTRARASGIGNLVVLYGATTGRDGIGGASVLASQELAEGADEKRPSVQIGDPFTGKKLIEASLELVEGGLVASLQDCGAAGLASSLAEMAGDGAGVDVSLDQVPLREDGMESWEIMISESQERMVAVVEPERLAEVQAVLDKWELHHAVIGSVTDTGELRCFFAGDLEGSIPASFLTDECPRYEVEQEPQPPRAPAAIAAANRESKTWIYEQYDQLVQSRTVRRPGLDAAVLRLLPSYRGLAVSLDGPPVGELDPFAAGAKAVLGAALNVACAGGEPLALTDCLNFGNPEKPEIGWELAQAIEGIAQTAEALRIPVVSGNVSLYNETDGRAIPPTPVVGCVGLVADVRKIPSRWRSGDAILLAEAGESLAEQAALIEFLWRSAPVLSLAHDLSDGGLERAIAEAAAWSNAEPEVELPADSAGIAAILAVSPDQVPVLGWERLVQIGHVV
;
A
#
# COMPACT_ATOMS: atom_id res chain seq x y z
N MET A 1 -4.53 2.13 -11.57
CA MET A 1 -5.96 1.74 -11.68
C MET A 1 -6.08 0.59 -12.65
N ILE A 2 -6.94 -0.39 -12.36
CA ILE A 2 -7.31 -1.48 -13.27
C ILE A 2 -8.83 -1.52 -13.49
N ASP A 3 -9.26 -1.84 -14.72
CA ASP A 3 -10.66 -2.10 -15.04
C ASP A 3 -10.98 -3.55 -14.65
N VAL A 4 -11.97 -3.73 -13.78
CA VAL A 4 -12.46 -5.04 -13.36
C VAL A 4 -13.81 -5.35 -14.01
N GLY A 5 -14.15 -4.76 -15.15
CA GLY A 5 -15.39 -4.99 -15.88
C GLY A 5 -16.63 -4.43 -15.18
N GLU A 6 -17.79 -4.55 -15.84
CA GLU A 6 -19.07 -3.98 -15.36
C GLU A 6 -19.03 -2.46 -15.10
N GLY A 7 -18.11 -1.75 -15.78
CA GLY A 7 -17.91 -0.30 -15.61
C GLY A 7 -17.22 0.08 -14.30
N LEU A 8 -16.61 -0.87 -13.59
CA LEU A 8 -15.95 -0.63 -12.31
C LEU A 8 -14.42 -0.69 -12.44
N GLY A 9 -13.75 0.34 -11.96
CA GLY A 9 -12.31 0.41 -11.80
C GLY A 9 -11.89 0.20 -10.36
N VAL A 10 -10.64 -0.21 -10.17
CA VAL A 10 -9.97 -0.34 -8.87
C VAL A 10 -8.72 0.51 -8.87
N ALA A 11 -8.65 1.48 -7.97
CA ALA A 11 -7.44 2.23 -7.67
C ALA A 11 -6.80 1.63 -6.43
N PHE A 12 -5.49 1.41 -6.45
CA PHE A 12 -4.76 0.93 -5.29
C PHE A 12 -3.31 1.37 -5.39
N LYS A 13 -2.67 1.53 -4.24
CA LYS A 13 -1.26 1.93 -4.09
C LYS A 13 -0.80 1.48 -2.71
N VAL A 14 0.49 1.19 -2.57
CA VAL A 14 1.18 1.02 -1.29
C VAL A 14 2.20 2.15 -1.11
N GLU A 15 2.31 2.66 0.11
CA GLU A 15 3.29 3.66 0.53
C GLU A 15 4.03 3.23 1.79
N SER A 16 5.12 3.94 2.12
CA SER A 16 5.90 3.76 3.35
C SER A 16 5.84 4.99 4.23
N HIS A 17 5.90 4.79 5.55
CA HIS A 17 6.13 5.85 6.52
C HIS A 17 7.21 5.46 7.55
N ASN A 18 8.30 4.88 7.07
CA ASN A 18 9.35 4.22 7.87
C ASN A 18 10.03 5.18 8.85
N HIS A 19 10.70 6.23 8.36
CA HIS A 19 11.45 7.15 9.22
C HIS A 19 10.58 7.87 10.25
N PRO A 20 9.40 8.41 9.92
CA PRO A 20 8.51 8.98 10.93
C PRO A 20 8.06 7.95 11.97
N SER A 21 7.76 6.71 11.56
CA SER A 21 7.39 5.63 12.48
C SER A 21 8.55 5.15 13.36
N ALA A 22 9.80 5.26 12.91
CA ALA A 22 10.97 4.98 13.74
C ALA A 22 11.12 6.02 14.87
N VAL A 23 10.74 7.28 14.63
CA VAL A 23 10.87 8.41 15.58
C VAL A 23 9.66 8.52 16.52
N GLU A 24 8.44 8.48 15.98
CA GLU A 24 7.19 8.46 16.74
C GLU A 24 6.27 7.40 16.12
N PRO A 25 6.23 6.17 16.67
CA PRO A 25 5.56 5.04 16.02
C PRO A 25 4.06 5.22 15.82
N PHE A 26 3.36 5.89 16.74
CA PHE A 26 1.90 5.99 16.67
C PHE A 26 1.46 6.97 15.59
N GLN A 27 1.98 8.18 15.65
CA GLN A 27 1.68 9.27 14.72
C GLN A 27 2.26 8.95 13.35
N GLY A 28 3.49 8.46 13.26
CA GLY A 28 4.09 8.02 12.00
C GLY A 28 3.22 6.98 11.30
N ALA A 29 2.75 5.96 12.01
CA ALA A 29 1.91 4.94 11.39
C ALA A 29 0.49 5.46 11.04
N ALA A 30 -0.09 6.30 11.91
CA ALA A 30 -1.41 6.90 11.67
C ALA A 30 -1.41 7.84 10.45
N THR A 31 -0.41 8.71 10.31
CA THR A 31 -0.31 9.62 9.18
C THR A 31 0.07 8.91 7.89
N GLY A 32 0.82 7.80 7.96
CA GLY A 32 1.02 6.90 6.82
C GLY A 32 -0.30 6.35 6.26
N VAL A 33 -1.22 5.92 7.13
CA VAL A 33 -2.58 5.51 6.72
C VAL A 33 -3.37 6.70 6.14
N GLY A 34 -3.25 7.87 6.76
CA GLY A 34 -3.89 9.09 6.27
C GLY A 34 -3.43 9.51 4.88
N GLY A 35 -2.12 9.42 4.59
CA GLY A 35 -1.52 9.70 3.29
C GLY A 35 -2.08 8.81 2.19
N ILE A 36 -1.95 7.49 2.36
CA ILE A 36 -2.39 6.53 1.32
C ILE A 36 -3.89 6.57 1.06
N LEU A 37 -4.70 6.93 2.06
CA LEU A 37 -6.13 7.17 1.86
C LEU A 37 -6.38 8.37 0.93
N ARG A 38 -5.62 9.46 1.08
CA ARG A 38 -5.76 10.66 0.26
C ARG A 38 -5.32 10.41 -1.18
N ASP A 39 -4.26 9.65 -1.41
CA ASP A 39 -3.85 9.22 -2.76
C ASP A 39 -5.01 8.58 -3.55
N ILE A 40 -5.68 7.60 -2.92
CA ILE A 40 -6.80 6.89 -3.56
C ILE A 40 -7.99 7.80 -3.79
N VAL A 41 -8.22 8.75 -2.88
CA VAL A 41 -9.30 9.75 -2.99
C VAL A 41 -8.99 10.80 -4.07
N ALA A 42 -7.73 11.18 -4.26
CA ALA A 42 -7.29 12.08 -5.33
C ALA A 42 -7.57 11.48 -6.71
N MET A 43 -7.52 10.15 -6.83
CA MET A 43 -7.98 9.43 -8.03
C MET A 43 -9.50 9.43 -8.22
N GLY A 44 -10.28 9.97 -7.27
CA GLY A 44 -11.73 9.91 -7.25
C GLY A 44 -12.30 8.55 -6.82
N ALA A 45 -11.46 7.69 -6.24
CA ALA A 45 -11.87 6.36 -5.80
C ALA A 45 -12.25 6.36 -4.32
N ARG A 46 -13.35 5.68 -3.99
CA ARG A 46 -13.79 5.49 -2.61
C ARG A 46 -12.95 4.39 -1.95
N PRO A 47 -12.19 4.66 -0.89
CA PRO A 47 -11.45 3.64 -0.16
C PRO A 47 -12.38 2.56 0.42
N ILE A 48 -12.06 1.30 0.17
CA ILE A 48 -12.83 0.13 0.64
C ILE A 48 -12.02 -0.84 1.50
N ALA A 49 -10.69 -0.74 1.49
CA ALA A 49 -9.82 -1.61 2.26
C ALA A 49 -8.43 -1.01 2.45
N LEU A 50 -7.85 -1.30 3.61
CA LEU A 50 -6.45 -1.06 3.96
C LEU A 50 -5.73 -2.39 4.20
N LEU A 51 -4.44 -2.43 3.92
CA LEU A 51 -3.54 -3.50 4.34
C LEU A 51 -2.25 -2.90 4.88
N ASP A 52 -1.67 -3.50 5.92
CA ASP A 52 -0.44 -3.04 6.56
C ASP A 52 0.71 -4.05 6.43
N GLY A 53 1.86 -3.59 5.93
CA GLY A 53 3.11 -4.37 5.85
C GLY A 53 4.08 -3.85 6.90
N LEU A 54 4.29 -4.61 7.96
CA LEU A 54 5.03 -4.18 9.15
C LEU A 54 6.28 -5.03 9.36
N ARG A 55 7.45 -4.39 9.47
CA ARG A 55 8.71 -5.06 9.85
C ARG A 55 9.40 -4.35 10.99
N PHE A 56 9.63 -5.06 12.09
CA PHE A 56 10.16 -4.52 13.34
C PHE A 56 11.17 -5.47 13.96
N GLY A 57 12.03 -4.98 14.86
CA GLY A 57 12.91 -5.85 15.66
C GLY A 57 12.13 -6.90 16.46
N SER A 58 11.09 -6.47 17.16
CA SER A 58 10.29 -7.33 18.04
C SER A 58 8.87 -6.75 18.27
N PRO A 59 7.91 -7.52 18.81
CA PRO A 59 6.55 -7.04 19.11
C PRO A 59 6.49 -6.18 20.41
N ASP A 60 7.43 -5.25 20.53
CA ASP A 60 7.65 -4.40 21.71
C ASP A 60 6.68 -3.21 21.78
N TRP A 61 7.04 -2.20 22.56
CA TRP A 61 6.25 -0.97 22.69
C TRP A 61 6.11 -0.23 21.36
N SER A 62 7.18 -0.08 20.58
CA SER A 62 7.16 0.67 19.33
C SER A 62 6.23 0.01 18.31
N PHE A 63 6.33 -1.31 18.17
CA PHE A 63 5.43 -2.09 17.31
C PHE A 63 3.96 -1.91 17.72
N ARG A 64 3.65 -2.06 19.02
CA ARG A 64 2.28 -1.90 19.54
C ARG A 64 1.73 -0.49 19.33
N ARG A 65 2.58 0.53 19.39
CA ARG A 65 2.18 1.92 19.13
C ARG A 65 1.89 2.15 17.65
N ALA A 66 2.67 1.58 16.74
CA ALA A 66 2.39 1.63 15.31
C ALA A 66 1.04 0.97 14.97
N VAL A 67 0.82 -0.26 15.44
CA VAL A 67 -0.47 -0.97 15.29
C VAL A 67 -1.64 -0.15 15.85
N ALA A 68 -1.48 0.44 17.03
CA ALA A 68 -2.51 1.29 17.62
C ALA A 68 -2.79 2.57 16.79
N GLY A 69 -1.78 3.15 16.16
CA GLY A 69 -1.91 4.31 15.27
C GLY A 69 -2.68 3.97 13.99
N ILE A 70 -2.31 2.87 13.34
CA ILE A 70 -3.00 2.32 12.16
C ILE A 70 -4.48 2.07 12.48
N GLY A 71 -4.74 1.35 13.59
CA GLY A 71 -6.09 1.05 14.03
C GLY A 71 -6.89 2.30 14.36
N GLN A 72 -6.30 3.27 15.08
CA GLN A 72 -6.99 4.51 15.43
C GLN A 72 -7.41 5.29 14.18
N TYR A 73 -6.53 5.45 13.19
CA TYR A 73 -6.83 6.21 11.99
C TYR A 73 -7.86 5.48 11.11
N GLY A 74 -7.62 4.21 10.77
CA GLY A 74 -8.51 3.41 9.92
C GLY A 74 -9.92 3.26 10.49
N ASN A 75 -10.02 2.95 11.79
CA ASN A 75 -11.31 2.78 12.48
C ASN A 75 -12.10 4.10 12.53
N SER A 76 -11.43 5.23 12.75
CA SER A 76 -12.08 6.54 12.86
C SER A 76 -12.61 7.03 11.52
N VAL A 77 -11.89 6.76 10.42
CA VAL A 77 -12.34 7.08 9.07
C VAL A 77 -13.43 6.11 8.57
N GLY A 78 -13.45 4.89 9.10
CA GLY A 78 -14.39 3.86 8.67
C GLY A 78 -13.95 3.20 7.36
N VAL A 79 -12.66 2.95 7.20
CA VAL A 79 -12.09 2.12 6.13
C VAL A 79 -11.47 0.90 6.80
N PRO A 80 -11.93 -0.32 6.47
CA PRO A 80 -11.50 -1.52 7.19
C PRO A 80 -10.06 -1.89 6.82
N THR A 81 -9.26 -2.30 7.80
CA THR A 81 -7.97 -2.96 7.56
C THR A 81 -8.20 -4.46 7.47
N VAL A 82 -8.00 -5.02 6.29
CA VAL A 82 -8.52 -6.35 5.94
C VAL A 82 -7.45 -7.42 5.79
N GLY A 83 -6.18 -7.05 5.84
CA GLY A 83 -5.05 -7.95 5.66
C GLY A 83 -3.75 -7.21 5.88
N GLY A 84 -2.63 -7.92 5.72
CA GLY A 84 -1.31 -7.37 5.99
C GLY A 84 -0.34 -8.44 6.46
N GLU A 85 0.90 -8.04 6.68
CA GLU A 85 2.00 -8.88 7.14
C GLU A 85 2.67 -8.21 8.35
N ALA A 86 3.10 -9.01 9.32
CA ALA A 86 3.93 -8.55 10.44
C ALA A 86 5.12 -9.48 10.65
N VAL A 87 6.32 -8.97 10.36
CA VAL A 87 7.60 -9.66 10.47
C VAL A 87 8.45 -9.07 11.59
N PHE A 88 9.10 -9.96 12.35
CA PHE A 88 10.02 -9.62 13.42
C PHE A 88 11.43 -10.11 13.13
N ASP A 89 12.39 -9.20 12.97
CA ASP A 89 13.80 -9.52 12.72
C ASP A 89 14.67 -8.39 13.29
N ASP A 90 15.74 -8.75 14.01
CA ASP A 90 16.69 -7.82 14.64
C ASP A 90 17.25 -6.79 13.63
N ALA A 91 17.29 -7.13 12.33
CA ALA A 91 17.72 -6.21 11.29
C ALA A 91 16.84 -4.94 11.17
N TYR A 92 15.61 -4.97 11.68
CA TYR A 92 14.67 -3.84 11.69
C TYR A 92 14.57 -3.16 13.07
N GLU A 93 15.47 -3.45 14.02
CA GLU A 93 15.44 -2.86 15.38
C GLU A 93 15.55 -1.33 15.36
N HIS A 94 16.37 -0.78 14.47
CA HIS A 94 16.64 0.66 14.38
C HIS A 94 15.97 1.34 13.17
N ASN A 95 15.44 0.54 12.23
CA ASN A 95 14.73 0.99 11.04
C ASN A 95 13.51 0.10 10.86
N CYS A 96 12.42 0.44 11.54
CA CYS A 96 11.16 -0.25 11.32
C CYS A 96 10.56 0.13 9.96
N LEU A 97 9.86 -0.81 9.35
CA LEU A 97 9.11 -0.58 8.12
C LEU A 97 7.63 -0.54 8.44
N VAL A 98 6.96 0.52 7.99
CA VAL A 98 5.52 0.69 8.10
C VAL A 98 5.00 1.02 6.72
N ASN A 99 4.54 0.00 6.02
CA ASN A 99 3.92 0.14 4.72
C ASN A 99 2.40 0.07 4.84
N ALA A 100 1.70 0.99 4.18
CA ALA A 100 0.25 1.02 4.15
C ALA A 100 -0.22 0.95 2.69
N MET A 101 -1.07 -0.02 2.40
CA MET A 101 -1.75 -0.17 1.11
C MET A 101 -3.21 0.23 1.25
N CYS A 102 -3.73 0.99 0.30
CA CYS A 102 -5.16 1.27 0.20
C CYS A 102 -5.73 0.78 -1.14
N VAL A 103 -6.94 0.25 -1.09
CA VAL A 103 -7.71 -0.17 -2.26
C VAL A 103 -9.02 0.60 -2.29
N GLY A 104 -9.35 1.21 -3.43
CA GLY A 104 -10.56 1.98 -3.65
C GLY A 104 -11.26 1.65 -4.97
N LEU A 105 -12.56 1.97 -5.01
CA LEU A 105 -13.43 1.72 -6.16
C LEU A 105 -13.88 3.03 -6.79
N LEU A 106 -13.93 3.06 -8.12
CA LEU A 106 -14.48 4.16 -8.91
C LEU A 106 -15.14 3.64 -10.19
N PRO A 107 -16.16 4.31 -10.74
CA PRO A 107 -16.63 4.00 -12.10
C PRO A 107 -15.55 4.32 -13.14
N VAL A 108 -15.36 3.45 -14.13
CA VAL A 108 -14.29 3.59 -15.14
C VAL A 108 -14.45 4.89 -15.94
N GLU A 109 -15.68 5.30 -16.24
CA GLU A 109 -15.98 6.53 -16.97
C GLU A 109 -15.65 7.81 -16.20
N ARG A 110 -15.43 7.69 -14.87
CA ARG A 110 -15.10 8.82 -13.98
C ARG A 110 -13.61 8.91 -13.68
N LEU A 111 -12.77 8.22 -14.43
CA LEU A 111 -11.33 8.36 -14.27
C LEU A 111 -10.90 9.80 -14.61
N THR A 112 -10.82 10.63 -13.58
CA THR A 112 -10.20 11.95 -13.61
C THR A 112 -8.69 11.78 -13.70
N ARG A 113 -8.05 12.52 -14.62
CA ARG A 113 -6.59 12.68 -14.58
C ARG A 113 -6.28 13.73 -13.52
N ALA A 114 -5.32 13.47 -12.64
CA ALA A 114 -4.80 14.47 -11.70
C ALA A 114 -3.98 15.53 -12.45
N ARG A 115 -4.65 16.46 -13.17
CA ARG A 115 -3.99 17.49 -13.99
C ARG A 115 -4.76 18.80 -13.95
N ALA A 116 -4.05 19.89 -13.73
CA ALA A 116 -4.62 21.22 -13.94
C ALA A 116 -4.82 21.45 -15.44
N SER A 117 -6.06 21.38 -15.88
CA SER A 117 -6.45 21.75 -17.24
C SER A 117 -7.44 22.90 -17.18
N GLY A 118 -7.48 23.69 -18.26
CA GLY A 118 -8.30 24.90 -18.35
C GLY A 118 -7.60 26.12 -17.75
N ILE A 119 -6.93 26.90 -18.61
CA ILE A 119 -6.35 28.19 -18.23
C ILE A 119 -7.44 29.08 -17.62
N GLY A 120 -7.15 29.68 -16.46
CA GLY A 120 -8.09 30.49 -15.70
C GLY A 120 -8.96 29.70 -14.71
N ASN A 121 -8.88 28.36 -14.69
CA ASN A 121 -9.49 27.58 -13.63
C ASN A 121 -8.86 27.91 -12.28
N LEU A 122 -9.66 27.88 -11.24
CA LEU A 122 -9.28 28.23 -9.89
C LEU A 122 -8.60 27.06 -9.21
N VAL A 123 -7.58 27.35 -8.41
CA VAL A 123 -6.94 26.40 -7.50
C VAL A 123 -7.51 26.61 -6.11
N VAL A 124 -8.21 25.60 -5.60
CA VAL A 124 -8.91 25.65 -4.30
C VAL A 124 -8.25 24.68 -3.34
N LEU A 125 -7.67 25.20 -2.26
CA LEU A 125 -7.20 24.40 -1.13
C LEU A 125 -8.37 24.16 -0.17
N TYR A 126 -8.54 22.93 0.29
CA TYR A 126 -9.55 22.58 1.28
C TYR A 126 -9.07 21.50 2.25
N GLY A 127 -9.68 21.45 3.43
CA GLY A 127 -9.32 20.52 4.50
C GLY A 127 -8.92 21.24 5.78
N ALA A 128 -7.85 20.77 6.42
CA ALA A 128 -7.26 21.40 7.59
C ALA A 128 -6.50 22.70 7.23
N THR A 129 -6.25 23.54 8.23
CA THR A 129 -5.39 24.74 8.09
C THR A 129 -3.91 24.36 8.05
N THR A 130 -3.10 25.22 7.43
CA THR A 130 -1.65 25.05 7.26
C THR A 130 -0.89 25.60 8.47
N GLY A 131 0.03 24.81 9.02
CA GLY A 131 0.93 25.17 10.12
C GLY A 131 2.37 24.76 9.83
N ARG A 132 3.25 24.82 10.83
CA ARG A 132 4.68 24.45 10.70
C ARG A 132 4.93 22.94 10.87
N ASP A 133 3.94 22.12 10.58
CA ASP A 133 4.02 20.67 10.76
C ASP A 133 4.84 20.03 9.62
N GLY A 134 5.76 19.14 9.98
CA GLY A 134 6.49 18.31 9.02
C GLY A 134 7.36 19.08 8.02
N ILE A 135 7.66 20.36 8.26
CA ILE A 135 8.57 21.13 7.39
C ILE A 135 9.94 20.43 7.36
N GLY A 136 10.35 19.96 6.18
CA GLY A 136 11.57 19.18 5.99
C GLY A 136 11.41 17.67 6.24
N GLY A 137 10.19 17.15 6.39
CA GLY A 137 9.91 15.72 6.56
C GLY A 137 10.51 14.87 5.45
N ALA A 138 10.28 15.28 4.19
CA ALA A 138 10.84 14.59 3.03
C ALA A 138 12.39 14.58 2.99
N SER A 139 13.03 15.72 3.24
CA SER A 139 14.49 15.91 3.02
C SER A 139 15.37 15.67 4.25
N VAL A 140 14.89 15.99 5.45
CA VAL A 140 15.64 15.92 6.72
C VAL A 140 15.34 14.63 7.49
N LEU A 141 14.19 14.03 7.22
CA LEU A 141 13.71 12.84 7.92
C LEU A 141 13.72 11.60 7.02
N ALA A 142 13.05 11.64 5.86
CA ALA A 142 12.87 10.45 5.02
C ALA A 142 13.99 10.18 3.99
N SER A 143 14.84 11.17 3.70
CA SER A 143 15.91 11.06 2.68
C SER A 143 17.33 11.12 3.27
N GLN A 144 17.47 10.83 4.57
CA GLN A 144 18.77 10.79 5.25
C GLN A 144 18.86 9.56 6.14
N GLU A 145 20.08 9.05 6.33
CA GLU A 145 20.36 8.02 7.34
C GLU A 145 19.98 8.55 8.74
N LEU A 146 19.40 7.68 9.58
CA LEU A 146 19.09 8.04 10.96
C LEU A 146 20.40 8.05 11.76
N ALA A 147 20.68 9.17 12.44
CA ALA A 147 21.86 9.36 13.30
C ALA A 147 21.47 9.43 14.79
N GLU A 148 22.46 9.34 15.69
CA GLU A 148 22.28 9.62 17.12
C GLU A 148 21.55 10.96 17.33
N GLY A 149 20.47 10.96 18.12
CA GLY A 149 19.64 12.16 18.39
C GLY A 149 18.30 12.23 17.63
N ALA A 150 17.84 11.14 17.01
CA ALA A 150 16.54 11.09 16.33
C ALA A 150 15.34 11.57 17.17
N ASP A 151 15.42 11.47 18.51
CA ASP A 151 14.43 12.02 19.44
C ASP A 151 14.23 13.54 19.31
N GLU A 152 15.27 14.29 18.91
CA GLU A 152 15.18 15.74 18.67
C GLU A 152 14.31 16.07 17.44
N LYS A 153 14.08 15.08 16.56
CA LYS A 153 13.22 15.19 15.36
C LYS A 153 11.76 14.83 15.62
N ARG A 154 11.36 14.47 16.86
CA ARG A 154 9.95 14.19 17.21
C ARG A 154 8.99 15.33 16.88
N PRO A 155 9.32 16.63 17.09
CA PRO A 155 8.40 17.72 16.77
C PRO A 155 8.07 17.85 15.28
N SER A 156 8.90 17.29 14.40
CA SER A 156 8.64 17.26 12.96
C SER A 156 7.76 16.11 12.49
N VAL A 157 7.42 15.14 13.36
CA VAL A 157 6.45 14.09 12.99
C VAL A 157 5.04 14.69 12.98
N GLN A 158 4.34 14.54 11.85
CA GLN A 158 3.02 15.10 11.68
C GLN A 158 2.00 14.38 12.56
N ILE A 159 0.96 15.10 13.00
CA ILE A 159 -0.18 14.54 13.73
C ILE A 159 -1.38 14.53 12.79
N GLY A 160 -1.97 13.36 12.57
CA GLY A 160 -3.15 13.20 11.73
C GLY A 160 -4.45 13.37 12.52
N ASP A 161 -5.45 14.01 11.91
CA ASP A 161 -6.83 14.06 12.39
C ASP A 161 -7.75 13.20 11.48
N PRO A 162 -8.03 11.94 11.84
CA PRO A 162 -8.86 11.08 11.01
C PRO A 162 -10.32 11.54 10.90
N PHE A 163 -10.81 12.41 11.79
CA PHE A 163 -12.17 12.94 11.68
C PHE A 163 -12.27 13.96 10.55
N THR A 164 -11.29 14.86 10.46
CA THR A 164 -11.14 15.74 9.30
C THR A 164 -10.85 14.92 8.04
N GLY A 165 -10.00 13.88 8.14
CA GLY A 165 -9.75 12.94 7.04
C GLY A 165 -11.03 12.31 6.50
N LYS A 166 -11.95 11.87 7.36
CA LYS A 166 -13.27 11.34 6.94
C LYS A 166 -14.10 12.38 6.20
N LYS A 167 -14.21 13.60 6.73
CA LYS A 167 -14.94 14.70 6.07
C LYS A 167 -14.37 14.99 4.69
N LEU A 168 -13.04 15.02 4.59
CA LEU A 168 -12.29 15.23 3.36
C LEU A 168 -12.62 14.13 2.33
N ILE A 169 -12.61 12.85 2.71
CA ILE A 169 -13.01 11.76 1.82
C ILE A 169 -14.42 11.95 1.26
N GLU A 170 -15.41 12.23 2.12
CA GLU A 170 -16.79 12.36 1.64
C GLU A 170 -17.00 13.61 0.79
N ALA A 171 -16.35 14.73 1.14
CA ALA A 171 -16.38 15.95 0.35
C ALA A 171 -15.74 15.74 -1.04
N SER A 172 -14.53 15.18 -1.08
CA SER A 172 -13.82 14.90 -2.34
C SER A 172 -14.62 13.98 -3.27
N LEU A 173 -15.24 12.93 -2.71
CA LEU A 173 -16.08 12.03 -3.50
C LEU A 173 -17.35 12.74 -3.99
N GLU A 174 -18.03 13.55 -3.17
CA GLU A 174 -19.19 14.33 -3.61
C GLU A 174 -18.83 15.33 -4.72
N LEU A 175 -17.66 15.99 -4.63
CA LEU A 175 -17.15 16.88 -5.66
C LEU A 175 -16.90 16.15 -6.99
N VAL A 176 -16.28 14.97 -6.95
CA VAL A 176 -16.01 14.14 -8.14
C VAL A 176 -17.30 13.56 -8.71
N GLU A 177 -18.18 13.00 -7.88
CA GLU A 177 -19.45 12.42 -8.30
C GLU A 177 -20.40 13.46 -8.91
N GLY A 178 -20.34 14.70 -8.42
CA GLY A 178 -21.08 15.84 -8.97
C GLY A 178 -20.47 16.45 -10.24
N GLY A 179 -19.26 16.02 -10.65
CA GLY A 179 -18.54 16.62 -11.77
C GLY A 179 -18.18 18.08 -11.54
N LEU A 180 -17.91 18.46 -10.29
CA LEU A 180 -17.67 19.86 -9.88
C LEU A 180 -16.20 20.27 -9.93
N VAL A 181 -15.29 19.30 -10.07
CA VAL A 181 -13.84 19.50 -10.09
C VAL A 181 -13.25 18.90 -11.36
N ALA A 182 -12.25 19.57 -11.92
CA ALA A 182 -11.48 19.06 -13.05
C ALA A 182 -10.44 18.02 -12.61
N SER A 183 -9.83 18.26 -11.44
CA SER A 183 -8.84 17.37 -10.84
C SER A 183 -8.77 17.59 -9.33
N LEU A 184 -8.29 16.56 -8.63
CA LEU A 184 -7.92 16.60 -7.21
C LEU A 184 -6.44 16.21 -7.07
N GLN A 185 -5.78 16.74 -6.05
CA GLN A 185 -4.45 16.32 -5.60
C GLN A 185 -4.39 16.38 -4.08
N ASP A 186 -3.72 15.42 -3.46
CA ASP A 186 -3.46 15.45 -2.03
C ASP A 186 -2.26 16.33 -1.69
N CYS A 187 -2.19 16.79 -0.44
CA CYS A 187 -1.01 17.43 0.11
C CYS A 187 -0.31 16.47 1.08
N GLY A 188 0.81 15.91 0.62
CA GLY A 188 1.71 15.06 1.40
C GLY A 188 3.07 15.72 1.62
N ALA A 189 4.13 14.98 1.32
CA ALA A 189 5.52 15.43 1.37
C ALA A 189 5.72 16.71 0.53
N ALA A 190 6.47 17.67 1.07
CA ALA A 190 6.67 19.00 0.48
C ALA A 190 5.39 19.82 0.20
N GLY A 191 4.22 19.41 0.70
CA GLY A 191 3.03 20.24 0.77
C GLY A 191 2.54 20.79 -0.57
N LEU A 192 2.20 22.09 -0.57
CA LEU A 192 1.72 22.79 -1.76
C LEU A 192 2.76 22.83 -2.88
N ALA A 193 4.05 22.84 -2.55
CA ALA A 193 5.10 22.84 -3.57
C ALA A 193 5.03 21.58 -4.44
N SER A 194 4.89 20.40 -3.84
CA SER A 194 4.74 19.14 -4.60
C SER A 194 3.39 19.09 -5.32
N SER A 195 2.30 19.28 -4.57
CA SER A 195 0.95 19.14 -5.13
C SER A 195 0.72 20.06 -6.32
N LEU A 196 1.10 21.34 -6.20
CA LEU A 196 0.87 22.33 -7.26
C LEU A 196 1.83 22.15 -8.43
N ALA A 197 3.08 21.72 -8.21
CA ALA A 197 4.01 21.44 -9.29
C ALA A 197 3.56 20.25 -10.14
N GLU A 198 3.11 19.16 -9.50
CA GLU A 198 2.55 17.99 -10.21
C GLU A 198 1.28 18.35 -10.97
N MET A 199 0.42 19.19 -10.39
CA MET A 199 -0.77 19.69 -11.07
C MET A 199 -0.41 20.60 -12.26
N ALA A 200 0.68 21.36 -12.17
CA ALA A 200 1.23 22.20 -13.24
C ALA A 200 2.02 21.41 -14.31
N GLY A 201 1.99 20.08 -14.31
CA GLY A 201 2.64 19.25 -15.34
C GLY A 201 2.09 19.47 -16.78
N ASP A 202 2.82 18.96 -17.78
CA ASP A 202 2.47 18.99 -19.21
C ASP A 202 2.27 20.40 -19.84
N GLY A 203 2.96 21.41 -19.30
CA GLY A 203 3.03 22.76 -19.87
C GLY A 203 1.97 23.75 -19.36
N ALA A 204 1.13 23.34 -18.40
CA ALA A 204 0.33 24.28 -17.61
C ALA A 204 1.22 25.00 -16.59
N GLY A 205 0.82 26.19 -16.15
CA GLY A 205 1.42 26.85 -14.98
C GLY A 205 0.40 26.97 -13.85
N VAL A 206 0.88 27.33 -12.66
CA VAL A 206 0.02 27.64 -11.50
C VAL A 206 0.54 28.89 -10.82
N ASP A 207 -0.35 29.87 -10.67
CA ASP A 207 -0.12 31.02 -9.79
C ASP A 207 -0.79 30.75 -8.46
N VAL A 208 -0.04 30.85 -7.37
CA VAL A 208 -0.56 30.71 -6.00
C VAL A 208 -0.31 31.99 -5.19
N SER A 209 -1.34 32.47 -4.51
CA SER A 209 -1.32 33.57 -3.55
C SER A 209 -1.26 33.02 -2.13
N LEU A 210 -0.08 33.07 -1.53
CA LEU A 210 0.21 32.48 -0.22
C LEU A 210 -0.53 33.17 0.92
N ASP A 211 -0.84 34.47 0.78
CA ASP A 211 -1.67 35.22 1.73
C ASP A 211 -3.14 34.77 1.76
N GLN A 212 -3.58 33.97 0.80
CA GLN A 212 -4.92 33.37 0.77
C GLN A 212 -4.95 31.96 1.39
N VAL A 213 -3.80 31.37 1.71
CA VAL A 213 -3.73 30.03 2.31
C VAL A 213 -4.25 30.11 3.76
N PRO A 214 -5.22 29.28 4.19
CA PRO A 214 -5.68 29.27 5.57
C PRO A 214 -4.58 28.79 6.51
N LEU A 215 -4.11 29.66 7.41
CA LEU A 215 -3.04 29.36 8.38
C LEU A 215 -3.60 29.11 9.79
N ARG A 216 -2.95 28.24 10.57
CA ARG A 216 -3.17 28.12 12.03
C ARG A 216 -2.13 28.83 12.88
N GLU A 217 -1.00 29.20 12.29
CA GLU A 217 0.10 29.90 12.95
C GLU A 217 0.34 31.26 12.29
N ASP A 218 0.40 32.31 13.10
CA ASP A 218 0.70 33.66 12.63
C ASP A 218 2.18 33.76 12.22
N GLY A 219 2.46 34.60 11.21
CA GLY A 219 3.84 34.94 10.83
C GLY A 219 4.63 33.81 10.18
N MET A 220 3.96 32.83 9.57
CA MET A 220 4.64 31.88 8.68
C MET A 220 5.22 32.61 7.47
N GLU A 221 6.46 32.29 7.13
CA GLU A 221 7.14 32.81 5.94
C GLU A 221 6.62 32.12 4.67
N SER A 222 6.77 32.77 3.50
CA SER A 222 6.32 32.26 2.20
C SER A 222 6.76 30.82 1.92
N TRP A 223 8.02 30.50 2.24
CA TRP A 223 8.57 29.16 2.03
C TRP A 223 7.93 28.14 2.98
N GLU A 224 7.68 28.50 4.25
CA GLU A 224 7.06 27.62 5.25
C GLU A 224 5.63 27.24 4.86
N ILE A 225 4.87 28.18 4.27
CA ILE A 225 3.53 27.91 3.75
C ILE A 225 3.59 26.91 2.59
N MET A 226 4.55 27.09 1.67
CA MET A 226 4.69 26.24 0.49
C MET A 226 5.08 24.80 0.82
N ILE A 227 6.02 24.60 1.75
CA ILE A 227 6.55 23.26 2.06
C ILE A 227 5.99 22.64 3.34
N SER A 228 5.00 23.27 3.97
CA SER A 228 4.28 22.69 5.11
C SER A 228 3.66 21.36 4.73
N GLU A 229 3.86 20.35 5.58
CA GLU A 229 3.32 18.99 5.42
C GLU A 229 2.15 18.74 6.40
N SER A 230 1.44 19.82 6.79
CA SER A 230 0.20 19.70 7.57
C SER A 230 -0.77 18.71 6.90
N GLN A 231 -1.31 17.79 7.70
CA GLN A 231 -2.13 16.67 7.24
C GLN A 231 -3.56 17.10 6.86
N GLU A 232 -4.32 16.18 6.26
CA GLU A 232 -5.73 16.35 5.89
C GLU A 232 -6.00 17.58 5.01
N ARG A 233 -5.17 17.79 3.99
CA ARG A 233 -5.34 18.83 2.98
C ARG A 233 -5.39 18.25 1.57
N MET A 234 -6.20 18.85 0.73
CA MET A 234 -6.36 18.53 -0.69
C MET A 234 -6.46 19.82 -1.50
N VAL A 235 -6.05 19.74 -2.76
CA VAL A 235 -6.20 20.80 -3.74
C VAL A 235 -7.17 20.34 -4.83
N ALA A 236 -8.07 21.22 -5.25
CA ALA A 236 -8.97 21.01 -6.38
C ALA A 236 -8.74 22.07 -7.46
N VAL A 237 -8.86 21.67 -8.73
CA VAL A 237 -8.99 22.60 -9.86
C VAL A 237 -10.46 22.73 -10.21
N VAL A 238 -10.96 23.97 -10.21
CA VAL A 238 -12.39 24.28 -10.28
C VAL A 238 -12.65 25.32 -11.36
N GLU A 239 -13.64 25.08 -12.22
CA GLU A 239 -14.12 26.10 -13.16
C GLU A 239 -14.74 27.28 -12.38
N PRO A 240 -14.45 28.55 -12.72
CA PRO A 240 -14.96 29.70 -11.97
C PRO A 240 -16.49 29.70 -11.78
N GLU A 241 -17.24 29.21 -12.77
CA GLU A 241 -18.69 29.11 -12.75
C GLU A 241 -19.22 28.09 -11.74
N ARG A 242 -18.39 27.09 -11.39
CA ARG A 242 -18.71 26.02 -10.43
C ARG A 242 -18.29 26.32 -8.99
N LEU A 243 -17.54 27.40 -8.76
CA LEU A 243 -16.97 27.71 -7.45
C LEU A 243 -18.03 27.71 -6.33
N ALA A 244 -19.19 28.35 -6.57
CA ALA A 244 -20.25 28.41 -5.56
C ALA A 244 -20.82 27.03 -5.21
N GLU A 245 -20.91 26.12 -6.18
CA GLU A 245 -21.37 24.74 -5.94
C GLU A 245 -20.32 23.95 -5.15
N VAL A 246 -19.03 24.09 -5.49
CA VAL A 246 -17.91 23.49 -4.76
C VAL A 246 -17.88 23.97 -3.31
N GLN A 247 -17.96 25.28 -3.08
CA GLN A 247 -17.97 25.85 -1.74
C GLN A 247 -19.16 25.35 -0.91
N ALA A 248 -20.34 25.20 -1.51
CA ALA A 248 -21.50 24.66 -0.81
C ALA A 248 -21.28 23.19 -0.35
N VAL A 249 -20.59 22.37 -1.14
CA VAL A 249 -20.21 21.00 -0.73
C VAL A 249 -19.20 21.05 0.42
N LEU A 250 -18.16 21.89 0.32
CA LEU A 250 -17.13 22.01 1.36
C LEU A 250 -17.70 22.53 2.68
N ASP A 251 -18.60 23.52 2.62
CA ASP A 251 -19.31 24.06 3.79
C ASP A 251 -20.23 23.02 4.44
N LYS A 252 -20.94 22.21 3.63
CA LYS A 252 -21.78 21.10 4.12
C LYS A 252 -20.98 20.09 4.94
N TRP A 253 -19.75 19.82 4.53
CA TRP A 253 -18.83 18.91 5.23
C TRP A 253 -17.99 19.60 6.32
N GLU A 254 -18.22 20.89 6.56
CA GLU A 254 -17.54 21.71 7.57
C GLU A 254 -16.01 21.71 7.38
N LEU A 255 -15.54 21.84 6.14
CA LEU A 255 -14.13 21.92 5.80
C LEU A 255 -13.73 23.38 5.53
N HIS A 256 -12.55 23.79 6.01
CA HIS A 256 -11.98 25.06 5.58
C HIS A 256 -11.66 24.98 4.09
N HIS A 257 -11.85 26.08 3.38
CA HIS A 257 -11.49 26.20 1.97
C HIS A 257 -11.10 27.63 1.61
N ALA A 258 -10.23 27.76 0.62
CA ALA A 258 -9.84 29.03 0.03
C ALA A 258 -9.46 28.86 -1.43
N VAL A 259 -9.82 29.83 -2.27
CA VAL A 259 -9.22 29.99 -3.60
C VAL A 259 -7.82 30.55 -3.37
N ILE A 260 -6.81 29.71 -3.59
CA ILE A 260 -5.41 30.07 -3.36
C ILE A 260 -4.70 30.46 -4.64
N GLY A 261 -5.33 30.30 -5.81
CA GLY A 261 -4.61 30.51 -7.06
C GLY A 261 -5.42 30.23 -8.31
N SER A 262 -4.72 30.15 -9.43
CA SER A 262 -5.31 29.82 -10.73
C SER A 262 -4.32 29.11 -11.66
N VAL A 263 -4.87 28.33 -12.58
CA VAL A 263 -4.13 27.67 -13.66
C VAL A 263 -3.77 28.67 -14.75
N THR A 264 -2.52 28.65 -15.20
CA THR A 264 -1.96 29.56 -16.19
C THR A 264 -1.36 28.80 -17.38
N ASP A 265 -0.91 29.52 -18.41
CA ASP A 265 -0.23 28.97 -19.59
C ASP A 265 1.29 29.20 -19.56
N THR A 266 1.85 29.53 -18.39
CA THR A 266 3.26 29.93 -18.27
C THR A 266 4.22 28.75 -18.23
N GLY A 267 3.76 27.56 -17.85
CA GLY A 267 4.63 26.42 -17.53
C GLY A 267 5.39 26.57 -16.20
N GLU A 268 5.08 27.62 -15.43
CA GLU A 268 5.76 27.94 -14.16
C GLU A 268 4.82 27.77 -12.97
N LEU A 269 5.37 27.28 -11.86
CA LEU A 269 4.79 27.43 -10.53
C LEU A 269 5.28 28.75 -9.94
N ARG A 270 4.37 29.71 -9.77
CA ARG A 270 4.67 31.06 -9.29
C ARG A 270 3.96 31.34 -7.99
N CYS A 271 4.72 31.75 -6.99
CA CYS A 271 4.22 32.04 -5.65
C CYS A 271 4.24 33.55 -5.40
N PHE A 272 3.09 34.07 -4.98
CA PHE A 272 2.91 35.47 -4.65
C PHE A 272 2.53 35.62 -3.18
N PHE A 273 3.01 36.68 -2.53
CA PHE A 273 2.56 37.06 -1.19
C PHE A 273 2.17 38.54 -1.22
N ALA A 274 0.91 38.85 -0.88
CA ALA A 274 0.37 40.21 -0.92
C ALA A 274 0.55 40.90 -2.29
N GLY A 275 0.56 40.12 -3.38
CA GLY A 275 0.73 40.57 -4.75
C GLY A 275 2.18 40.65 -5.25
N ASP A 276 3.18 40.53 -4.38
CA ASP A 276 4.59 40.50 -4.75
C ASP A 276 5.03 39.07 -5.11
N LEU A 277 5.82 38.93 -6.18
CA LEU A 277 6.36 37.63 -6.61
C LEU A 277 7.50 37.21 -5.67
N GLU A 278 7.26 36.18 -4.87
CA GLU A 278 8.21 35.61 -3.92
C GLU A 278 9.13 34.57 -4.57
N GLY A 279 8.59 33.80 -5.52
CA GLY A 279 9.35 32.77 -6.23
C GLY A 279 8.66 32.30 -7.50
N SER A 280 9.45 31.91 -8.49
CA SER A 280 8.99 31.24 -9.71
C SER A 280 9.98 30.14 -10.10
N ILE A 281 9.45 29.00 -10.52
CA ILE A 281 10.23 27.89 -11.07
C ILE A 281 9.42 27.19 -12.18
N PRO A 282 10.05 26.75 -13.28
CA PRO A 282 9.39 25.85 -14.22
C PRO A 282 8.87 24.59 -13.50
N ALA A 283 7.60 24.26 -13.67
CA ALA A 283 7.01 23.12 -12.98
C ALA A 283 7.69 21.79 -13.37
N SER A 284 8.19 21.69 -14.60
CA SER A 284 8.93 20.53 -15.10
C SER A 284 10.22 20.27 -14.32
N PHE A 285 10.87 21.29 -13.74
CA PHE A 285 12.08 21.12 -12.95
C PHE A 285 11.83 20.43 -11.61
N LEU A 286 10.60 20.46 -11.12
CA LEU A 286 10.18 19.80 -9.87
C LEU A 286 9.55 18.42 -10.11
N THR A 287 9.32 18.04 -11.37
CA THR A 287 8.57 16.83 -11.73
C THR A 287 9.36 15.95 -12.72
N ASP A 288 9.42 16.36 -13.98
CA ASP A 288 9.95 15.54 -15.08
C ASP A 288 11.48 15.63 -15.26
N GLU A 289 12.06 16.79 -14.96
CA GLU A 289 13.46 17.14 -15.19
C GLU A 289 14.33 17.05 -13.92
N CYS A 290 13.85 16.32 -12.90
CA CYS A 290 14.65 15.98 -11.74
C CYS A 290 15.94 15.25 -12.16
N PRO A 291 17.10 15.58 -11.55
CA PRO A 291 18.35 14.89 -11.84
C PRO A 291 18.22 13.37 -11.70
N ARG A 292 18.70 12.63 -12.70
CA ARG A 292 18.76 11.16 -12.66
C ARG A 292 20.20 10.73 -12.48
N TYR A 293 20.41 9.81 -11.55
CA TYR A 293 21.74 9.28 -11.21
C TYR A 293 21.85 7.83 -11.68
N GLU A 294 23.01 7.47 -12.22
CA GLU A 294 23.36 6.07 -12.44
C GLU A 294 23.91 5.52 -11.12
N VAL A 295 23.29 4.47 -10.61
CA VAL A 295 23.66 3.86 -9.33
C VAL A 295 24.80 2.88 -9.57
N GLU A 296 25.93 3.07 -8.88
CA GLU A 296 27.04 2.11 -8.89
C GLU A 296 26.59 0.78 -8.26
N GLN A 297 27.07 -0.34 -8.80
CA GLN A 297 26.66 -1.67 -8.36
C GLN A 297 27.87 -2.56 -8.08
N GLU A 298 27.97 -3.06 -6.84
CA GLU A 298 28.99 -4.03 -6.43
C GLU A 298 28.31 -5.32 -5.90
N PRO A 299 28.29 -6.39 -6.72
CA PRO A 299 27.69 -7.67 -6.33
C PRO A 299 28.26 -8.22 -5.02
N GLN A 300 27.37 -8.62 -4.13
CA GLN A 300 27.73 -9.20 -2.85
C GLN A 300 27.70 -10.73 -2.91
N PRO A 301 28.58 -11.42 -2.16
CA PRO A 301 28.48 -12.88 -2.03
C PRO A 301 27.16 -13.26 -1.34
N PRO A 302 26.56 -14.41 -1.68
CA PRO A 302 25.36 -14.90 -1.01
C PRO A 302 25.56 -14.96 0.50
N ARG A 303 24.60 -14.41 1.24
CA ARG A 303 24.59 -14.44 2.71
C ARG A 303 23.73 -15.60 3.18
N ALA A 304 24.15 -16.25 4.28
CA ALA A 304 23.32 -17.28 4.89
C ALA A 304 22.07 -16.64 5.52
N PRO A 305 20.88 -17.25 5.38
CA PRO A 305 19.66 -16.70 5.94
C PRO A 305 19.76 -16.59 7.47
N ALA A 306 19.13 -15.56 8.02
CA ALA A 306 19.09 -15.33 9.47
C ALA A 306 18.21 -16.37 10.18
N ALA A 307 18.43 -16.53 11.50
CA ALA A 307 17.57 -17.38 12.30
C ALA A 307 16.18 -16.72 12.47
N ILE A 308 15.11 -17.44 12.13
CA ILE A 308 13.75 -16.92 12.26
C ILE A 308 13.39 -16.76 13.74
N ALA A 309 13.07 -15.53 14.15
CA ALA A 309 12.63 -15.23 15.51
C ALA A 309 11.34 -16.00 15.86
N ALA A 310 11.25 -16.50 17.10
CA ALA A 310 10.08 -17.24 17.58
C ALA A 310 8.78 -16.43 17.45
N ALA A 311 8.86 -15.10 17.57
CA ALA A 311 7.73 -14.19 17.40
C ALA A 311 7.05 -14.35 16.03
N ASN A 312 7.76 -14.69 14.94
CA ASN A 312 7.16 -14.93 13.63
C ASN A 312 6.30 -16.20 13.56
N ARG A 313 6.45 -17.12 14.52
CA ARG A 313 5.68 -18.37 14.63
C ARG A 313 4.45 -18.25 15.51
N GLU A 314 4.27 -17.11 16.16
CA GLU A 314 3.11 -16.82 17.00
C GLU A 314 1.97 -16.21 16.18
N SER A 315 0.73 -16.52 16.58
CA SER A 315 -0.46 -15.96 15.97
C SER A 315 -0.45 -14.43 15.97
N LYS A 316 -0.84 -13.86 14.83
CA LYS A 316 -1.00 -12.41 14.61
C LYS A 316 -2.40 -11.90 14.91
N THR A 317 -3.30 -12.74 15.44
CA THR A 317 -4.72 -12.40 15.68
C THR A 317 -4.90 -11.12 16.49
N TRP A 318 -4.09 -10.92 17.52
CA TRP A 318 -4.17 -9.75 18.37
C TRP A 318 -3.92 -8.41 17.63
N ILE A 319 -3.25 -8.43 16.47
CA ILE A 319 -3.02 -7.22 15.65
C ILE A 319 -4.35 -6.83 15.00
N TYR A 320 -4.90 -7.70 14.16
CA TYR A 320 -6.08 -7.36 13.38
C TYR A 320 -7.37 -7.33 14.20
N GLU A 321 -7.41 -7.89 15.41
CA GLU A 321 -8.52 -7.66 16.36
C GLU A 321 -8.64 -6.20 16.83
N GLN A 322 -7.60 -5.38 16.65
CA GLN A 322 -7.64 -3.95 16.94
C GLN A 322 -8.24 -3.14 15.78
N TYR A 323 -8.33 -3.74 14.60
CA TYR A 323 -8.84 -3.11 13.39
C TYR A 323 -10.30 -3.49 13.15
N ASP A 324 -11.08 -2.55 12.64
CA ASP A 324 -12.35 -2.89 12.04
C ASP A 324 -12.12 -3.59 10.70
N GLN A 325 -12.77 -4.74 10.52
CA GLN A 325 -12.66 -5.58 9.32
C GLN A 325 -14.00 -5.71 8.57
N LEU A 326 -15.07 -5.11 9.10
CA LEU A 326 -16.47 -5.36 8.69
C LEU A 326 -17.21 -4.11 8.24
N VAL A 327 -16.71 -2.93 8.56
CA VAL A 327 -17.23 -1.64 8.10
C VAL A 327 -17.34 -1.66 6.56
N GLN A 328 -18.39 -1.02 6.06
CA GLN A 328 -18.86 -1.10 4.67
C GLN A 328 -19.46 -2.46 4.25
N SER A 329 -19.42 -3.49 5.09
CA SER A 329 -20.07 -4.81 4.88
C SER A 329 -19.68 -5.50 3.56
N ARG A 330 -18.41 -5.39 3.17
CA ARG A 330 -17.86 -6.00 1.95
C ARG A 330 -17.08 -7.29 2.22
N THR A 331 -16.44 -7.42 3.37
CA THR A 331 -15.51 -8.51 3.69
C THR A 331 -16.24 -9.86 3.77
N VAL A 332 -15.93 -10.75 2.84
CA VAL A 332 -16.43 -12.13 2.76
C VAL A 332 -15.45 -13.10 3.41
N ARG A 333 -14.15 -12.90 3.16
CA ARG A 333 -13.06 -13.62 3.83
C ARG A 333 -12.24 -12.61 4.63
N ARG A 334 -12.15 -12.86 5.95
CA ARG A 334 -11.47 -12.00 6.93
C ARG A 334 -9.96 -12.27 6.94
N PRO A 335 -9.14 -11.36 7.49
CA PRO A 335 -7.73 -11.64 7.75
C PRO A 335 -7.53 -12.83 8.69
N GLY A 336 -6.35 -13.46 8.60
CA GLY A 336 -5.96 -14.62 9.41
C GLY A 336 -5.53 -15.86 8.61
N LEU A 337 -5.62 -15.80 7.28
CA LEU A 337 -5.03 -16.74 6.33
C LEU A 337 -4.44 -15.93 5.15
N ASP A 338 -4.35 -16.50 3.95
CA ASP A 338 -3.57 -15.95 2.81
C ASP A 338 -3.97 -14.52 2.37
N ALA A 339 -5.25 -14.27 2.12
CA ALA A 339 -5.73 -13.03 1.52
C ALA A 339 -7.18 -12.72 1.89
N ALA A 340 -7.49 -11.43 1.98
CA ALA A 340 -8.84 -10.97 2.23
C ALA A 340 -9.67 -11.01 0.95
N VAL A 341 -10.98 -11.26 1.06
CA VAL A 341 -11.91 -11.20 -0.09
C VAL A 341 -13.03 -10.22 0.18
N LEU A 342 -13.16 -9.22 -0.68
CA LEU A 342 -14.14 -8.13 -0.60
C LEU A 342 -15.18 -8.27 -1.70
N ARG A 343 -16.47 -8.20 -1.38
CA ARG A 343 -17.54 -8.24 -2.36
C ARG A 343 -17.69 -6.91 -3.11
N LEU A 344 -17.80 -7.01 -4.43
CA LEU A 344 -18.18 -5.93 -5.33
C LEU A 344 -19.71 -5.86 -5.42
N LEU A 345 -20.31 -4.86 -4.77
CA LEU A 345 -21.75 -4.67 -4.76
C LEU A 345 -22.24 -4.01 -6.05
N PRO A 346 -23.46 -4.34 -6.53
CA PRO A 346 -24.41 -5.31 -5.97
C PRO A 346 -24.19 -6.77 -6.43
N SER A 347 -23.22 -7.02 -7.31
CA SER A 347 -22.96 -8.35 -7.86
C SER A 347 -22.39 -9.31 -6.81
N TYR A 348 -22.12 -10.56 -7.20
CA TYR A 348 -21.40 -11.53 -6.35
C TYR A 348 -19.91 -11.62 -6.71
N ARG A 349 -19.42 -10.74 -7.57
CA ARG A 349 -17.99 -10.64 -7.87
C ARG A 349 -17.25 -10.09 -6.65
N GLY A 350 -15.95 -10.30 -6.58
CA GLY A 350 -15.14 -9.81 -5.47
C GLY A 350 -13.73 -9.45 -5.87
N LEU A 351 -13.01 -8.85 -4.94
CA LEU A 351 -11.58 -8.60 -5.01
C LEU A 351 -10.89 -9.42 -3.93
N ALA A 352 -9.92 -10.22 -4.33
CA ALA A 352 -8.95 -10.80 -3.40
C ALA A 352 -7.76 -9.84 -3.30
N VAL A 353 -7.31 -9.55 -2.08
CA VAL A 353 -6.23 -8.60 -1.82
C VAL A 353 -5.23 -9.18 -0.82
N SER A 354 -3.94 -9.06 -1.14
CA SER A 354 -2.81 -9.47 -0.31
C SER A 354 -1.73 -8.40 -0.33
N LEU A 355 -0.86 -8.43 0.68
CA LEU A 355 0.32 -7.59 0.80
C LEU A 355 1.41 -8.43 1.46
N ASP A 356 2.47 -8.73 0.72
CA ASP A 356 3.52 -9.66 1.13
C ASP A 356 4.90 -9.08 0.83
N GLY A 357 5.84 -9.25 1.75
CA GLY A 357 7.26 -9.01 1.49
C GLY A 357 8.06 -10.30 1.29
N PRO A 358 9.39 -10.21 1.27
CA PRO A 358 10.23 -11.41 1.20
C PRO A 358 10.10 -12.22 2.50
N PRO A 359 10.26 -13.56 2.42
CA PRO A 359 10.27 -14.43 3.61
C PRO A 359 11.28 -13.98 4.66
N VAL A 360 11.02 -14.29 5.92
CA VAL A 360 11.90 -13.87 7.02
C VAL A 360 13.31 -14.45 6.84
N GLY A 361 14.31 -13.58 6.88
CA GLY A 361 15.72 -13.93 6.73
C GLY A 361 16.17 -14.15 5.29
N GLU A 362 15.35 -13.85 4.28
CA GLU A 362 15.81 -13.79 2.88
C GLU A 362 16.76 -12.61 2.68
N LEU A 363 17.92 -12.88 2.09
CA LEU A 363 19.00 -11.91 1.91
C LEU A 363 19.48 -11.84 0.46
N ASP A 364 19.05 -12.77 -0.41
CA ASP A 364 19.31 -12.66 -1.84
C ASP A 364 18.33 -11.63 -2.43
N PRO A 365 18.80 -10.49 -2.96
CA PRO A 365 17.91 -9.41 -3.38
C PRO A 365 17.01 -9.80 -4.56
N PHE A 366 17.50 -10.61 -5.50
CA PHE A 366 16.69 -11.09 -6.61
C PHE A 366 15.56 -11.99 -6.10
N ALA A 367 15.88 -12.96 -5.23
CA ALA A 367 14.90 -13.83 -4.60
C ALA A 367 13.94 -13.05 -3.71
N ALA A 368 14.39 -12.00 -3.02
CA ALA A 368 13.53 -11.13 -2.22
C ALA A 368 12.45 -10.48 -3.09
N GLY A 369 12.83 -9.90 -4.24
CA GLY A 369 11.90 -9.33 -5.22
C GLY A 369 10.96 -10.38 -5.83
N ALA A 370 11.51 -11.52 -6.26
CA ALA A 370 10.71 -12.57 -6.88
C ALA A 370 9.71 -13.20 -5.90
N LYS A 371 10.14 -13.52 -4.67
CA LYS A 371 9.30 -14.17 -3.66
C LYS A 371 8.21 -13.24 -3.11
N ALA A 372 8.46 -11.93 -3.01
CA ALA A 372 7.41 -10.96 -2.65
C ALA A 372 6.26 -10.98 -3.67
N VAL A 373 6.57 -10.98 -4.97
CA VAL A 373 5.55 -11.07 -6.03
C VAL A 373 4.85 -12.44 -6.02
N LEU A 374 5.61 -13.54 -5.92
CA LEU A 374 5.05 -14.89 -5.88
C LEU A 374 4.13 -15.08 -4.67
N GLY A 375 4.55 -14.65 -3.48
CA GLY A 375 3.76 -14.74 -2.25
C GLY A 375 2.44 -13.99 -2.36
N ALA A 376 2.50 -12.71 -2.77
CA ALA A 376 1.30 -11.90 -2.94
C ALA A 376 0.32 -12.52 -3.96
N ALA A 377 0.81 -12.98 -5.11
CA ALA A 377 -0.02 -13.58 -6.15
C ALA A 377 -0.57 -14.97 -5.76
N LEU A 378 0.24 -15.79 -5.07
CA LEU A 378 -0.15 -17.09 -4.54
C LEU A 378 -1.27 -16.94 -3.50
N ASN A 379 -1.14 -15.96 -2.60
CA ASN A 379 -2.14 -15.67 -1.58
C ASN A 379 -3.49 -15.26 -2.17
N VAL A 380 -3.47 -14.41 -3.20
CA VAL A 380 -4.66 -14.05 -3.98
C VAL A 380 -5.28 -15.28 -4.65
N ALA A 381 -4.46 -16.18 -5.22
CA ALA A 381 -4.94 -17.39 -5.87
C ALA A 381 -5.53 -18.42 -4.89
N CYS A 382 -4.91 -18.60 -3.71
CA CYS A 382 -5.43 -19.43 -2.61
C CYS A 382 -6.80 -18.93 -2.11
N ALA A 383 -7.03 -17.62 -2.13
CA ALA A 383 -8.34 -17.03 -1.84
C ALA A 383 -9.34 -17.11 -3.01
N GLY A 384 -8.93 -17.64 -4.16
CA GLY A 384 -9.76 -17.83 -5.35
C GLY A 384 -9.87 -16.63 -6.28
N GLY A 385 -8.96 -15.66 -6.17
CA GLY A 385 -8.84 -14.55 -7.09
C GLY A 385 -7.87 -14.84 -8.23
N GLU A 386 -8.19 -14.42 -9.44
CA GLU A 386 -7.24 -14.31 -10.56
C GLU A 386 -6.37 -13.07 -10.32
N PRO A 387 -5.04 -13.19 -10.09
CA PRO A 387 -4.16 -12.03 -9.93
C PRO A 387 -4.22 -11.12 -11.16
N LEU A 388 -4.47 -9.82 -10.98
CA LEU A 388 -4.63 -8.88 -12.08
C LEU A 388 -3.53 -7.83 -12.17
N ALA A 389 -3.07 -7.30 -11.04
CA ALA A 389 -2.06 -6.26 -11.00
C ALA A 389 -1.40 -6.15 -9.62
N LEU A 390 -0.24 -5.50 -9.62
CA LEU A 390 0.63 -5.33 -8.48
C LEU A 390 0.83 -3.86 -8.13
N THR A 391 1.11 -3.60 -6.86
CA THR A 391 1.73 -2.36 -6.39
C THR A 391 2.92 -2.73 -5.52
N ASP A 392 4.04 -2.01 -5.63
CA ASP A 392 5.26 -2.32 -4.86
C ASP A 392 5.71 -1.16 -3.99
N CYS A 393 6.25 -1.47 -2.81
CA CYS A 393 6.95 -0.54 -1.95
C CYS A 393 8.37 -1.07 -1.73
N LEU A 394 9.34 -0.42 -2.37
CA LEU A 394 10.74 -0.78 -2.27
C LEU A 394 11.34 -0.15 -1.01
N ASN A 395 11.80 -0.95 -0.05
CA ASN A 395 12.48 -0.45 1.16
C ASN A 395 13.94 -0.90 1.16
N PHE A 396 14.87 0.06 1.04
CA PHE A 396 16.31 -0.18 0.92
C PHE A 396 17.14 0.84 1.73
N GLY A 397 18.40 0.48 1.99
CA GLY A 397 19.39 1.38 2.60
C GLY A 397 19.84 2.51 1.67
N ASN A 398 21.02 3.07 1.93
CA ASN A 398 21.59 4.15 1.12
C ASN A 398 22.08 3.64 -0.26
N PRO A 399 21.44 4.03 -1.39
CA PRO A 399 21.76 3.54 -2.72
C PRO A 399 23.10 4.07 -3.27
N GLU A 400 23.70 5.08 -2.62
CA GLU A 400 25.02 5.59 -3.01
C GLU A 400 26.15 4.61 -2.66
N LYS A 401 25.88 3.64 -1.78
CA LYS A 401 26.77 2.53 -1.48
C LYS A 401 26.61 1.47 -2.57
N PRO A 402 27.68 1.11 -3.33
CA PRO A 402 27.57 0.20 -4.47
C PRO A 402 26.92 -1.15 -4.16
N GLU A 403 27.10 -1.67 -2.95
CA GLU A 403 26.48 -2.91 -2.49
C GLU A 403 24.94 -2.79 -2.36
N ILE A 404 24.44 -1.66 -1.86
CA ILE A 404 22.99 -1.40 -1.75
C ILE A 404 22.41 -1.05 -3.12
N GLY A 405 23.17 -0.34 -3.95
CA GLY A 405 22.81 -0.09 -5.35
C GLY A 405 22.60 -1.38 -6.14
N TRP A 406 23.46 -2.37 -5.91
CA TRP A 406 23.29 -3.72 -6.47
C TRP A 406 22.06 -4.44 -5.89
N GLU A 407 21.84 -4.40 -4.57
CA GLU A 407 20.65 -5.00 -3.94
C GLU A 407 19.34 -4.44 -4.51
N LEU A 408 19.24 -3.11 -4.67
CA LEU A 408 18.09 -2.45 -5.27
C LEU A 408 17.85 -2.92 -6.71
N ALA A 409 18.90 -2.93 -7.54
CA ALA A 409 18.80 -3.35 -8.94
C ALA A 409 18.36 -4.81 -9.08
N GLN A 410 18.92 -5.73 -8.27
CA GLN A 410 18.56 -7.15 -8.32
C GLN A 410 17.12 -7.40 -7.85
N ALA A 411 16.66 -6.68 -6.82
CA ALA A 411 15.29 -6.84 -6.35
C ALA A 411 14.26 -6.34 -7.38
N ILE A 412 14.53 -5.21 -8.04
CA ILE A 412 13.71 -4.72 -9.16
C ILE A 412 13.67 -5.75 -10.30
N GLU A 413 14.82 -6.35 -10.63
CA GLU A 413 14.88 -7.41 -11.65
C GLU A 413 14.07 -8.65 -11.26
N GLY A 414 14.14 -9.07 -10.00
CA GLY A 414 13.34 -10.18 -9.46
C GLY A 414 11.83 -9.92 -9.54
N ILE A 415 11.39 -8.71 -9.21
CA ILE A 415 10.00 -8.27 -9.38
C ILE A 415 9.61 -8.31 -10.86
N ALA A 416 10.42 -7.70 -11.73
CA ALA A 416 10.13 -7.59 -13.15
C ALA A 416 9.99 -8.96 -13.84
N GLN A 417 10.96 -9.85 -13.66
CA GLN A 417 10.91 -11.19 -14.27
C GLN A 417 9.73 -12.03 -13.76
N THR A 418 9.38 -11.89 -12.47
CA THR A 418 8.25 -12.61 -11.89
C THR A 418 6.91 -12.06 -12.39
N ALA A 419 6.78 -10.74 -12.46
CA ALA A 419 5.61 -10.07 -13.03
C ALA A 419 5.40 -10.44 -14.51
N GLU A 420 6.48 -10.54 -15.29
CA GLU A 420 6.45 -11.03 -16.68
C GLU A 420 6.01 -12.50 -16.77
N ALA A 421 6.53 -13.37 -15.90
CA ALA A 421 6.16 -14.78 -15.86
C ALA A 421 4.66 -14.98 -15.54
N LEU A 422 4.13 -14.17 -14.61
CA LEU A 422 2.71 -14.15 -14.23
C LEU A 422 1.83 -13.38 -15.22
N ARG A 423 2.43 -12.55 -16.09
CA ARG A 423 1.75 -11.63 -17.03
C ARG A 423 0.85 -10.62 -16.33
N ILE A 424 1.29 -10.11 -15.18
CA ILE A 424 0.59 -9.10 -14.39
C ILE A 424 1.42 -7.81 -14.33
N PRO A 425 0.83 -6.63 -14.59
CA PRO A 425 1.56 -5.37 -14.52
C PRO A 425 1.70 -4.85 -13.08
N VAL A 426 2.79 -4.12 -12.83
CA VAL A 426 2.90 -3.19 -11.70
C VAL A 426 2.24 -1.87 -12.11
N VAL A 427 1.24 -1.39 -11.36
CA VAL A 427 0.41 -0.23 -11.76
C VAL A 427 0.62 1.02 -10.90
N SER A 428 1.33 0.88 -9.79
CA SER A 428 1.66 1.92 -8.82
C SER A 428 2.76 1.42 -7.90
N GLY A 429 3.39 2.32 -7.14
CA GLY A 429 4.33 1.93 -6.10
C GLY A 429 4.90 3.10 -5.34
N ASN A 430 5.88 2.80 -4.49
CA ASN A 430 6.63 3.72 -3.68
C ASN A 430 8.07 3.22 -3.51
N VAL A 431 9.02 4.14 -3.29
CA VAL A 431 10.41 3.79 -3.03
C VAL A 431 10.90 4.55 -1.80
N SER A 432 11.26 3.81 -0.76
CA SER A 432 11.88 4.29 0.47
C SER A 432 13.35 3.87 0.49
N LEU A 433 14.23 4.86 0.41
CA LEU A 433 15.69 4.68 0.42
C LEU A 433 16.25 5.20 1.74
N TYR A 434 17.55 5.01 1.97
CA TYR A 434 18.25 5.47 3.17
C TYR A 434 17.66 4.92 4.48
N ASN A 435 17.06 3.72 4.45
CA ASN A 435 16.66 2.98 5.65
C ASN A 435 17.89 2.34 6.30
N GLU A 436 18.68 3.17 6.97
CA GLU A 436 19.95 2.80 7.55
C GLU A 436 20.23 3.64 8.81
N THR A 437 20.75 2.98 9.85
CA THR A 437 21.15 3.61 11.12
C THR A 437 22.55 3.15 11.47
N ASP A 438 23.43 4.09 11.83
CA ASP A 438 24.82 3.81 12.25
C ASP A 438 25.61 2.90 11.28
N GLY A 439 25.43 3.10 9.97
CA GLY A 439 26.12 2.31 8.95
C GLY A 439 25.54 0.89 8.74
N ARG A 440 24.36 0.60 9.31
CA ARG A 440 23.66 -0.69 9.18
C ARG A 440 22.36 -0.50 8.40
N ALA A 441 22.39 -0.89 7.13
CA ALA A 441 21.20 -0.94 6.28
C ALA A 441 20.29 -2.12 6.67
N ILE A 442 18.99 -1.92 6.48
CA ILE A 442 18.01 -3.03 6.46
C ILE A 442 18.34 -4.02 5.33
N PRO A 443 17.88 -5.28 5.41
CA PRO A 443 17.92 -6.20 4.28
C PRO A 443 17.03 -5.71 3.13
N PRO A 444 17.28 -6.17 1.88
CA PRO A 444 16.45 -5.82 0.73
C PRO A 444 15.00 -6.24 0.97
N THR A 445 14.10 -5.26 1.11
CA THR A 445 12.72 -5.52 1.53
C THR A 445 11.70 -4.89 0.56
N PRO A 446 11.52 -5.46 -0.64
CA PRO A 446 10.38 -5.12 -1.48
C PRO A 446 9.09 -5.69 -0.88
N VAL A 447 8.10 -4.83 -0.61
CA VAL A 447 6.76 -5.25 -0.18
C VAL A 447 5.80 -5.08 -1.35
N VAL A 448 5.09 -6.15 -1.72
CA VAL A 448 4.24 -6.19 -2.91
C VAL A 448 2.79 -6.46 -2.53
N GLY A 449 1.91 -5.55 -2.93
CA GLY A 449 0.46 -5.73 -2.86
C GLY A 449 -0.07 -6.33 -4.16
N CYS A 450 -0.92 -7.34 -4.08
CA CYS A 450 -1.59 -7.94 -5.23
C CYS A 450 -3.11 -7.76 -5.13
N VAL A 451 -3.73 -7.34 -6.23
CA VAL A 451 -5.18 -7.30 -6.38
C VAL A 451 -5.60 -8.31 -7.45
N GLY A 452 -6.50 -9.21 -7.08
CA GLY A 452 -7.09 -10.19 -7.99
C GLY A 452 -8.61 -10.18 -8.01
N LEU A 453 -9.18 -10.65 -9.12
CA LEU A 453 -10.62 -10.71 -9.33
C LEU A 453 -11.18 -12.08 -8.94
N VAL A 454 -12.20 -12.07 -8.09
CA VAL A 454 -12.99 -13.25 -7.74
C VAL A 454 -14.28 -13.23 -8.56
N ALA A 455 -14.51 -14.28 -9.36
CA ALA A 455 -15.69 -14.36 -10.22
C ALA A 455 -17.01 -14.46 -9.42
N ASP A 456 -17.02 -15.24 -8.32
CA ASP A 456 -18.17 -15.40 -7.44
C ASP A 456 -17.71 -15.68 -6.00
N VAL A 457 -17.87 -14.70 -5.10
CA VAL A 457 -17.44 -14.78 -3.70
C VAL A 457 -18.14 -15.90 -2.91
N ARG A 458 -19.22 -16.49 -3.44
CA ARG A 458 -19.92 -17.62 -2.80
C ARG A 458 -19.22 -18.96 -3.05
N LYS A 459 -18.24 -18.99 -3.96
CA LYS A 459 -17.52 -20.18 -4.41
C LYS A 459 -16.03 -20.13 -4.10
N ILE A 460 -15.59 -19.19 -3.25
CA ILE A 460 -14.18 -19.13 -2.85
C ILE A 460 -13.83 -20.31 -1.94
N PRO A 461 -12.57 -20.78 -1.97
CA PRO A 461 -12.02 -21.65 -0.93
C PRO A 461 -12.17 -20.93 0.42
N SER A 462 -12.77 -21.61 1.39
CA SER A 462 -13.17 -20.97 2.65
C SER A 462 -12.66 -21.71 3.87
N ARG A 463 -12.90 -23.02 4.00
CA ARG A 463 -12.52 -23.84 5.15
C ARG A 463 -12.65 -25.31 4.80
N TRP A 464 -11.91 -26.15 5.52
CA TRP A 464 -12.07 -27.59 5.49
C TRP A 464 -13.50 -28.02 5.82
N ARG A 465 -13.93 -29.10 5.17
CA ARG A 465 -15.19 -29.81 5.43
C ARG A 465 -14.85 -31.26 5.79
N SER A 466 -15.58 -31.82 6.75
CA SER A 466 -15.41 -33.23 7.14
C SER A 466 -15.51 -34.13 5.91
N GLY A 467 -14.53 -35.02 5.74
CA GLY A 467 -14.37 -35.92 4.60
C GLY A 467 -13.64 -35.35 3.38
N ASP A 468 -13.24 -34.07 3.37
CA ASP A 468 -12.39 -33.53 2.31
C ASP A 468 -11.05 -34.28 2.27
N ALA A 469 -10.56 -34.58 1.06
CA ALA A 469 -9.20 -35.03 0.84
C ALA A 469 -8.23 -33.86 1.01
N ILE A 470 -7.13 -34.07 1.73
CA ILE A 470 -6.05 -33.10 1.92
C ILE A 470 -4.92 -33.43 0.94
N LEU A 471 -4.60 -32.46 0.09
CA LEU A 471 -3.64 -32.56 -1.01
C LEU A 471 -2.51 -31.54 -0.81
N LEU A 472 -1.32 -31.89 -1.28
CA LEU A 472 -0.18 -31.00 -1.41
C LEU A 472 0.04 -30.70 -2.89
N ALA A 473 0.14 -29.42 -3.22
CA ALA A 473 0.48 -28.94 -4.55
C ALA A 473 1.96 -28.55 -4.59
N GLU A 474 2.71 -29.24 -5.42
CA GLU A 474 4.11 -28.94 -5.67
C GLU A 474 4.27 -28.01 -6.88
N ALA A 475 5.23 -27.09 -6.79
CA ALA A 475 5.72 -26.28 -7.88
C ALA A 475 7.23 -26.50 -8.07
N GLY A 476 7.68 -26.44 -9.32
CA GLY A 476 9.12 -26.45 -9.61
C GLY A 476 9.77 -25.11 -9.28
N GLU A 477 11.10 -25.05 -9.32
CA GLU A 477 11.85 -23.86 -8.92
C GLU A 477 11.77 -22.70 -9.93
N SER A 478 11.40 -22.98 -11.18
CA SER A 478 11.35 -21.94 -12.20
C SER A 478 10.14 -21.01 -12.03
N LEU A 479 10.32 -19.72 -12.33
CA LEU A 479 9.22 -18.73 -12.29
C LEU A 479 8.02 -19.14 -13.15
N ALA A 480 8.27 -19.83 -14.28
CA ALA A 480 7.21 -20.34 -15.15
C ALA A 480 6.39 -21.46 -14.50
N GLU A 481 7.03 -22.37 -13.76
CA GLU A 481 6.31 -23.42 -13.03
C GLU A 481 5.53 -22.87 -11.83
N GLN A 482 6.09 -21.88 -11.12
CA GLN A 482 5.41 -21.16 -10.05
C GLN A 482 4.17 -20.40 -10.57
N ALA A 483 4.32 -19.69 -11.68
CA ALA A 483 3.20 -19.01 -12.36
C ALA A 483 2.11 -19.99 -12.81
N ALA A 484 2.50 -21.15 -13.34
CA ALA A 484 1.55 -22.20 -13.73
C ALA A 484 0.78 -22.77 -12.52
N LEU A 485 1.43 -22.91 -11.36
CA LEU A 485 0.74 -23.33 -10.13
C LEU A 485 -0.29 -22.27 -9.71
N ILE A 486 0.10 -20.99 -9.67
CA ILE A 486 -0.81 -19.88 -9.33
C ILE A 486 -2.03 -19.90 -10.25
N GLU A 487 -1.82 -20.09 -11.56
CA GLU A 487 -2.92 -20.23 -12.53
C GLU A 487 -3.83 -21.42 -12.23
N PHE A 488 -3.25 -22.58 -11.93
CA PHE A 488 -4.00 -23.77 -11.55
C PHE A 488 -4.86 -23.53 -10.30
N LEU A 489 -4.33 -22.87 -9.28
CA LEU A 489 -5.01 -22.65 -8.00
C LEU A 489 -6.25 -21.78 -8.16
N TRP A 490 -6.15 -20.60 -8.79
CA TRP A 490 -7.31 -19.72 -8.91
C TRP A 490 -8.37 -20.28 -9.88
N ARG A 491 -7.96 -21.05 -10.90
CA ARG A 491 -8.91 -21.75 -11.79
C ARG A 491 -9.65 -22.88 -11.08
N SER A 492 -8.99 -23.56 -10.15
CA SER A 492 -9.55 -24.68 -9.37
C SER A 492 -10.35 -24.22 -8.17
N ALA A 493 -10.18 -22.98 -7.72
CA ALA A 493 -10.81 -22.39 -6.56
C ALA A 493 -12.32 -22.72 -6.39
N PRO A 494 -13.18 -22.74 -7.45
CA PRO A 494 -14.61 -23.04 -7.29
C PRO A 494 -14.95 -24.45 -6.78
N VAL A 495 -14.04 -25.41 -6.90
CA VAL A 495 -14.23 -26.78 -6.40
C VAL A 495 -13.53 -27.05 -5.08
N LEU A 496 -12.55 -26.21 -4.70
CA LEU A 496 -11.79 -26.35 -3.46
C LEU A 496 -12.63 -25.90 -2.25
N SER A 497 -12.58 -26.69 -1.19
CA SER A 497 -13.10 -26.32 0.12
C SER A 497 -12.16 -25.34 0.82
N LEU A 498 -10.84 -25.55 0.69
CA LEU A 498 -9.77 -24.65 1.16
C LEU A 498 -8.57 -24.73 0.21
N ALA A 499 -7.85 -23.63 0.05
CA ALA A 499 -6.48 -23.58 -0.42
C ALA A 499 -5.70 -22.67 0.55
N HIS A 500 -4.46 -23.04 0.86
CA HIS A 500 -3.58 -22.28 1.74
C HIS A 500 -2.13 -22.44 1.28
N ASP A 501 -1.37 -21.36 1.24
CA ASP A 501 0.05 -21.34 0.88
C ASP A 501 0.94 -22.06 1.92
N LEU A 502 2.19 -22.32 1.54
CA LEU A 502 3.25 -22.70 2.46
C LEU A 502 4.27 -21.56 2.57
N SER A 503 4.15 -20.77 3.63
CA SER A 503 5.06 -19.67 3.96
C SER A 503 5.97 -20.02 5.16
N ASP A 504 6.22 -19.06 6.05
CA ASP A 504 7.17 -19.17 7.13
C ASP A 504 6.76 -20.23 8.16
N GLY A 505 7.61 -21.23 8.37
CA GLY A 505 7.36 -22.32 9.32
C GLY A 505 6.95 -23.64 8.66
N GLY A 506 6.72 -23.64 7.35
CA GLY A 506 6.61 -24.84 6.52
C GLY A 506 5.32 -25.64 6.73
N LEU A 507 5.32 -26.88 6.21
CA LEU A 507 4.13 -27.70 6.03
C LEU A 507 3.33 -27.95 7.33
N GLU A 508 4.01 -28.31 8.42
CA GLU A 508 3.34 -28.59 9.70
C GLU A 508 2.54 -27.38 10.20
N ARG A 509 3.11 -26.18 10.04
CA ARG A 509 2.46 -24.94 10.45
C ARG A 509 1.28 -24.61 9.55
N ALA A 510 1.45 -24.71 8.23
CA ALA A 510 0.36 -24.46 7.28
C ALA A 510 -0.82 -25.42 7.54
N ILE A 511 -0.57 -26.68 7.89
CA ILE A 511 -1.62 -27.63 8.30
C ILE A 511 -2.29 -27.16 9.60
N ALA A 512 -1.52 -26.72 10.60
CA ALA A 512 -2.06 -26.23 11.87
C ALA A 512 -2.89 -24.94 11.70
N GLU A 513 -2.46 -24.01 10.85
CA GLU A 513 -3.18 -22.78 10.53
C GLU A 513 -4.49 -23.08 9.80
N ALA A 514 -4.46 -23.98 8.80
CA ALA A 514 -5.66 -24.45 8.11
C ALA A 514 -6.65 -25.16 9.05
N ALA A 515 -6.16 -25.99 9.98
CA ALA A 515 -6.96 -26.66 11.00
C ALA A 515 -7.63 -25.66 11.96
N ALA A 516 -6.85 -24.72 12.50
CA ALA A 516 -7.33 -23.67 13.40
C ALA A 516 -8.37 -22.77 12.71
N TRP A 517 -8.09 -22.33 11.49
CA TRP A 517 -9.00 -21.52 10.67
C TRP A 517 -10.33 -22.24 10.39
N SER A 518 -10.25 -23.53 10.08
CA SER A 518 -11.42 -24.33 9.74
C SER A 518 -12.18 -24.84 10.97
N ASN A 519 -11.57 -24.78 12.16
CA ASN A 519 -12.02 -25.45 13.37
C ASN A 519 -12.33 -26.94 13.08
N ALA A 520 -11.36 -27.62 12.46
CA ALA A 520 -11.44 -29.01 12.04
C ALA A 520 -10.08 -29.69 12.19
N GLU A 521 -10.08 -31.01 12.38
CA GLU A 521 -8.86 -31.80 12.62
C GLU A 521 -8.44 -32.56 11.35
N PRO A 522 -7.15 -32.61 11.02
CA PRO A 522 -6.64 -33.41 9.92
C PRO A 522 -6.19 -34.81 10.40
N GLU A 523 -6.45 -35.85 9.61
CA GLU A 523 -5.76 -37.14 9.69
C GLU A 523 -4.84 -37.27 8.47
N VAL A 524 -3.55 -37.00 8.67
CA VAL A 524 -2.55 -36.88 7.62
C VAL A 524 -1.28 -37.68 7.91
N GLU A 525 -0.66 -38.20 6.85
CA GLU A 525 0.69 -38.75 6.86
C GLU A 525 1.62 -37.75 6.18
N LEU A 526 2.52 -37.12 6.96
CA LEU A 526 3.43 -36.11 6.43
C LEU A 526 4.51 -36.77 5.55
N PRO A 527 4.84 -36.18 4.39
CA PRO A 527 5.93 -36.67 3.57
C PRO A 527 7.27 -36.47 4.28
N ALA A 528 8.26 -37.31 3.94
CA ALA A 528 9.61 -37.21 4.51
C ALA A 528 10.38 -35.97 4.02
N ASP A 529 10.01 -35.45 2.86
CA ASP A 529 10.55 -34.23 2.27
C ASP A 529 9.38 -33.32 1.88
N SER A 530 9.52 -32.04 2.19
CA SER A 530 8.54 -31.00 1.87
C SER A 530 9.08 -29.98 0.87
N ALA A 531 10.27 -30.20 0.31
CA ALA A 531 10.85 -29.33 -0.70
C ALA A 531 9.96 -29.26 -1.95
N GLY A 532 9.73 -28.04 -2.45
CA GLY A 532 8.91 -27.80 -3.65
C GLY A 532 7.40 -27.80 -3.42
N ILE A 533 6.91 -28.12 -2.21
CA ILE A 533 5.49 -27.91 -1.89
C ILE A 533 5.23 -26.41 -1.72
N ALA A 534 4.19 -25.91 -2.39
CA ALA A 534 3.83 -24.50 -2.38
C ALA A 534 2.43 -24.22 -1.83
N ALA A 535 1.50 -25.19 -1.87
CA ALA A 535 0.18 -25.02 -1.26
C ALA A 535 -0.43 -26.32 -0.71
N ILE A 536 -1.29 -26.20 0.31
CA ILE A 536 -2.22 -27.21 0.81
C ILE A 536 -3.59 -26.96 0.18
N LEU A 537 -4.22 -28.01 -0.34
CA LEU A 537 -5.57 -27.97 -0.88
C LEU A 537 -6.47 -28.94 -0.13
N ALA A 538 -7.73 -28.56 0.06
CA ALA A 538 -8.77 -29.45 0.51
C ALA A 538 -9.93 -29.45 -0.47
N VAL A 539 -10.41 -30.64 -0.82
CA VAL A 539 -11.45 -30.82 -1.82
C VAL A 539 -12.25 -32.08 -1.53
N SER A 540 -13.51 -32.13 -1.96
CA SER A 540 -14.30 -33.36 -1.88
C SER A 540 -13.62 -34.49 -2.66
N PRO A 541 -13.55 -35.74 -2.15
CA PRO A 541 -12.81 -36.83 -2.79
C PRO A 541 -13.20 -37.12 -4.25
N ASP A 542 -14.46 -36.88 -4.64
CA ASP A 542 -14.94 -37.04 -6.01
C ASP A 542 -14.40 -35.99 -7.00
N GLN A 543 -13.89 -34.87 -6.49
CA GLN A 543 -13.32 -33.78 -7.29
C GLN A 543 -11.81 -33.93 -7.50
N VAL A 544 -11.11 -34.76 -6.71
CA VAL A 544 -9.66 -34.98 -6.85
C VAL A 544 -9.24 -35.33 -8.29
N PRO A 545 -9.93 -36.24 -9.01
CA PRO A 545 -9.55 -36.58 -10.39
C PRO A 545 -9.75 -35.45 -11.40
N VAL A 546 -10.48 -34.38 -11.03
CA VAL A 546 -10.89 -33.28 -11.92
C VAL A 546 -9.92 -32.10 -11.83
N LEU A 547 -9.10 -32.00 -10.77
CA LEU A 547 -8.15 -30.91 -10.59
C LEU A 547 -7.10 -30.85 -11.71
N GLY A 548 -6.66 -32.00 -12.23
CA GLY A 548 -5.82 -32.04 -13.44
C GLY A 548 -4.39 -31.48 -13.26
N TRP A 549 -3.92 -31.31 -12.02
CA TRP A 549 -2.52 -30.96 -11.73
C TRP A 549 -1.71 -32.23 -11.45
N GLU A 550 -0.65 -32.45 -12.24
CA GLU A 550 0.13 -33.71 -12.20
C GLU A 550 0.98 -33.86 -10.93
N ARG A 551 1.29 -32.76 -10.25
CA ARG A 551 2.12 -32.72 -9.03
C ARG A 551 1.27 -32.53 -7.77
N LEU A 552 0.19 -33.30 -7.65
CA LEU A 552 -0.65 -33.37 -6.46
C LEU A 552 -0.35 -34.64 -5.67
N VAL A 553 -0.11 -34.49 -4.38
CA VAL A 553 0.10 -35.60 -3.45
C VAL A 553 -1.00 -35.58 -2.39
N GLN A 554 -1.83 -36.61 -2.34
CA GLN A 554 -2.79 -36.76 -1.25
C GLN A 554 -2.08 -37.28 0.00
N ILE A 555 -2.21 -36.54 1.11
CA ILE A 555 -1.58 -36.89 2.39
C ILE A 555 -2.58 -37.34 3.44
N GLY A 556 -3.88 -37.15 3.21
CA GLY A 556 -4.87 -37.51 4.21
C GLY A 556 -6.26 -36.96 3.93
N HIS A 557 -7.01 -36.75 4.99
CA HIS A 557 -8.37 -36.23 4.96
C HIS A 557 -8.74 -35.47 6.23
N VAL A 558 -9.82 -34.69 6.16
CA VAL A 558 -10.38 -33.94 7.29
C VAL A 558 -11.38 -34.82 8.04
N VAL A 559 -11.29 -34.83 9.37
CA VAL A 559 -12.17 -35.62 10.26
C VAL A 559 -13.38 -34.81 10.72
#